data_AF-A0A7X2N0K3-F1
#
_entry.id   AF-A0A7X2N0K3-F1
#
_cell.length_a   1.000
_cell.length_b   1.000
_cell.length_c   1.000
_cell.angle_alpha   90.00
_cell.angle_beta   90.00
_cell.angle_gamma   90.00
#
_symmetry.space_group_name_H-M   'P 1'
#
loop_
_entity.id
_entity.type
_entity.pdbx_description
1 polymer ?
#
loop_
_entity_poly.entity_id
_entity_poly.type
_entity_poly.pdbx_seq_one_letter_code
_entity_poly.pdbx_strand_id
1 'polypeptide(L)' 'MFEKEKKPKRFVIKEEQNLGLAGVYVVVDTATGVNYIMPVGGNGPSGITPLLDSNGNVIVDAH' A
#
# COMPACT_ATOMS: atom_id res chain seq x y z
N MET A 1 3.72 -32.63 11.47
CA MET A 1 2.93 -31.46 11.02
C MET A 1 3.94 -30.42 10.58
N PHE A 2 3.99 -30.07 9.29
CA PHE A 2 4.96 -29.08 8.80
C PHE A 2 4.39 -27.69 9.06
N GLU A 3 5.03 -26.92 9.95
CA GLU A 3 4.78 -25.49 10.03
C GLU A 3 5.20 -24.87 8.69
N LYS A 4 4.21 -24.40 7.94
CA LYS A 4 4.45 -23.71 6.68
C LYS A 4 5.01 -22.33 7.05
N GLU A 5 6.30 -22.12 6.84
CA GLU A 5 6.91 -20.80 7.04
C GLU A 5 6.06 -19.73 6.35
N LYS A 6 5.55 -18.77 7.15
CA LYS A 6 4.79 -17.64 6.61
C LYS A 6 5.77 -16.75 5.85
N LYS A 7 5.69 -16.78 4.52
CA LYS A 7 6.40 -15.82 3.68
C LYS A 7 6.07 -14.39 4.15
N PRO A 8 7.08 -13.50 4.26
CA PRO A 8 6.84 -12.12 4.62
C PRO A 8 5.90 -11.46 3.61
N LYS A 9 5.02 -10.57 4.09
CA LYS A 9 4.11 -9.81 3.23
C LYS A 9 4.92 -8.75 2.48
N ARG A 10 4.86 -8.77 1.15
CA ARG A 10 5.50 -7.75 0.30
C ARG A 10 4.78 -6.39 0.39
N PHE A 11 3.45 -6.40 0.39
CA PHE A 11 2.64 -5.18 0.46
C PHE A 11 2.04 -5.04 1.86
N VAL A 12 2.32 -3.91 2.51
CA VAL A 12 1.88 -3.63 3.88
C VAL A 12 1.10 -2.31 3.89
N ILE A 13 -0.08 -2.31 4.51
CA ILE A 13 -0.87 -1.08 4.71
C ILE A 13 -0.19 -0.25 5.79
N LYS A 14 0.19 0.98 5.45
CA LYS A 14 0.77 1.97 6.37
C LYS A 14 -0.29 2.90 6.93
N GLU A 15 -1.24 3.31 6.09
CA GLU A 15 -2.35 4.17 6.49
C GLU A 15 -3.63 3.72 5.83
N GLU A 16 -4.73 3.96 6.54
CA GLU A 16 -6.08 3.71 6.07
C GLU A 16 -6.95 4.92 6.44
N GLN A 17 -7.60 5.49 5.44
CA GLN A 17 -8.62 6.51 5.61
C GLN A 17 -9.96 5.98 5.12
N ASN A 18 -10.92 5.87 6.03
CA ASN A 18 -12.29 5.48 5.70
C ASN A 18 -13.13 6.70 5.29
N LEU A 19 -13.85 6.56 4.18
CA LEU A 19 -14.68 7.57 3.53
C LEU A 19 -16.11 7.02 3.30
N GLY A 20 -16.69 6.40 4.33
CA GLY A 20 -18.01 5.77 4.26
C GLY A 20 -17.94 4.39 3.59
N LEU A 21 -18.61 4.22 2.43
CA LEU A 21 -18.59 2.96 1.66
C LEU A 21 -17.32 2.78 0.80
N ALA A 22 -16.39 3.71 0.92
CA ALA A 22 -15.10 3.70 0.25
C ALA A 22 -14.02 4.13 1.23
N GLY A 23 -12.77 4.06 0.80
CA GLY A 23 -11.61 4.49 1.54
C GLY A 23 -10.38 4.61 0.65
N VAL A 24 -9.29 5.03 1.27
CA VAL A 24 -8.01 5.17 0.62
C VAL A 24 -6.95 4.59 1.53
N TYR A 25 -6.15 3.67 1.00
CA TYR A 25 -5.05 3.05 1.73
C TYR A 25 -3.72 3.57 1.19
N VAL A 26 -2.76 3.79 2.08
CA VAL A 26 -1.35 3.88 1.71
C VAL A 26 -0.73 2.51 1.91
N VAL A 27 -0.18 1.94 0.84
CA VAL A 27 0.47 0.62 0.85
C VAL A 27 1.94 0.80 0.50
N VAL A 28 2.84 0.18 1.28
CA VAL A 28 4.27 0.13 0.96
C VAL A 28 4.64 -1.21 0.35
N ASP A 29 5.41 -1.17 -0.74
CA ASP A 29 6.12 -2.35 -1.26
C ASP A 29 7.45 -2.50 -0.50
N THR A 30 7.51 -3.44 0.43
CA THR A 30 8.69 -3.68 1.28
C THR A 30 9.91 -4.16 0.50
N ALA A 31 9.77 -4.55 -0.77
CA ALA A 31 10.92 -4.90 -1.62
C ALA A 31 11.60 -3.67 -2.24
N THR A 32 10.89 -2.55 -2.38
CA THR A 32 11.38 -1.35 -3.07
C THR A 32 11.30 -0.08 -2.21
N GLY A 33 10.57 -0.11 -1.11
CA GLY A 33 10.24 1.05 -0.27
C GLY A 33 9.15 1.96 -0.85
N VAL A 34 8.68 1.73 -2.09
CA VAL A 34 7.72 2.63 -2.75
C VAL A 34 6.38 2.64 -2.02
N ASN A 35 5.86 3.84 -1.76
CA ASN A 35 4.53 4.07 -1.22
C ASN A 35 3.50 4.29 -2.34
N TYR A 36 2.34 3.67 -2.20
CA TYR A 36 1.25 3.77 -3.16
C TYR A 36 -0.04 4.20 -2.49
N ILE A 37 -0.83 5.01 -3.19
CA ILE A 37 -2.23 5.26 -2.86
C ILE A 37 -3.12 4.24 -3.58
N MET A 38 -4.00 3.61 -2.83
CA MET A 38 -4.91 2.57 -3.31
C MET A 38 -6.34 2.91 -2.88
N PRO A 39 -7.20 3.38 -3.80
CA PRO A 39 -8.61 3.53 -3.54
C PRO A 39 -9.25 2.17 -3.30
N VAL A 40 -10.14 2.09 -2.32
CA VAL A 40 -10.95 0.91 -2.01
C VAL A 40 -12.41 1.34 -1.97
N GLY A 41 -13.29 0.57 -2.62
CA GLY A 41 -14.73 0.80 -2.63
C GLY A 41 -15.50 -0.47 -2.28
N GLY A 42 -16.82 -0.42 -2.44
CA GLY A 42 -17.70 -1.57 -2.18
C GLY A 42 -17.37 -2.85 -2.98
N ASN A 43 -16.64 -2.72 -4.10
CA ASN A 43 -16.17 -3.84 -4.92
C ASN A 43 -14.70 -4.23 -4.63
N GLY A 44 -14.10 -3.68 -3.57
CA GLY A 44 -12.70 -3.89 -3.21
C GLY A 44 -11.74 -2.83 -3.78
N PRO A 45 -10.43 -3.13 -3.82
CA PRO A 45 -9.40 -2.22 -4.31
C PRO A 45 -9.54 -1.90 -5.79
N SER A 46 -9.40 -0.64 -6.16
CA SER A 46 -9.47 -0.18 -7.55
C SER A 46 -8.21 0.64 -7.93
N GLY A 47 -7.25 -0.04 -8.57
CA GLY A 47 -6.01 0.57 -9.04
C GLY A 47 -4.99 0.86 -7.94
N ILE A 48 -3.79 1.26 -8.34
CA ILE A 48 -2.69 1.61 -7.45
C ILE A 48 -1.85 2.69 -8.13
N THR A 49 -1.49 3.75 -7.40
CA THR A 49 -0.70 4.88 -7.94
C THR A 49 0.46 5.21 -7.00
N PRO A 50 1.71 5.35 -7.48
CA PRO A 50 2.82 5.79 -6.62
C PRO A 50 2.55 7.17 -6.05
N LEU A 51 2.86 7.36 -4.77
CA LEU A 51 2.86 8.69 -4.17
C LEU A 51 4.06 9.48 -4.65
N LEU A 52 3.85 10.73 -5.03
CA LEU A 52 4.88 11.63 -5.52
C LEU A 52 5.09 12.79 -4.54
N ASP A 53 6.33 13.25 -4.41
CA ASP A 53 6.66 14.50 -3.73
C ASP A 53 6.32 15.73 -4.62
N SER A 54 6.58 16.93 -4.10
CA SER A 54 6.34 18.19 -4.81
C SER A 54 7.18 18.36 -6.09
N ASN A 55 8.24 17.58 -6.26
CA ASN A 55 9.12 17.60 -7.43
C ASN A 55 8.77 16.51 -8.44
N GLY A 56 7.75 15.69 -8.15
CA GLY A 56 7.35 14.55 -8.98
C GLY A 56 8.19 13.29 -8.76
N ASN A 57 9.04 13.24 -7.73
CA ASN A 57 9.78 12.03 -7.39
C ASN A 57 8.90 11.07 -6.60
N VAL A 58 9.11 9.77 -6.79
CA VAL A 58 8.40 8.73 -6.03
C VAL A 58 8.83 8.77 -4.56
N ILE A 59 7.84 8.75 -3.66
CA ILE A 59 8.06 8.68 -2.21
C ILE A 59 8.41 7.23 -1.82
N VAL A 60 9.59 7.06 -1.25
CA VAL A 60 10.11 5.78 -0.76
C VAL A 60 10.41 5.84 0.73
N ASP A 61 10.16 4.74 1.44
CA ASP A 61 10.56 4.58 2.83
C ASP A 61 12.06 4.28 2.93
N ALA A 62 12.76 5.05 3.76
CA ALA A 62 14.14 4.74 4.15
C ALA A 62 14.15 3.42 4.95
N HIS A 63 15.03 2.50 4.56
CA HIS A 63 15.26 1.23 5.28
C HIS A 63 16.12 1.45 6.52
#